data_AF-Q2SKH3-F1
#
_entry.id   AF-Q2SKH3-F1
#
_cell.length_a   1.000
_cell.length_b   1.000
_cell.length_c   1.000
_cell.angle_alpha   90.00
_cell.angle_beta   90.00
_cell.angle_gamma   90.00
#
_symmetry.space_group_name_H-M   'P 1'
#
loop_
_entity.id
_entity.type
_entity.pdbx_description
1 polymer ?
#
loop_
_entity_poly.entity_id
_entity_poly.type
_entity_poly.pdbx_seq_one_letter_code
_entity_poly.pdbx_strand_id
1 'polypeptide(L)'
;MAGVTLNFLSIFKYSLILFVVEVLVGMASTMLWGADNYKSQPLLDYFICQYLPLFLPSLLVLSYYAKVQAHNTLPHLVAVVSICGFLGFIMVSALMGKWFVSPLWFIDIPMSALTIGVAMIIGRSLRKG
;
A
#
# COMPACT_ATOMS: atom_id res chain seq x y z
N MET A 1 -31.92 1.55 -5.06
CA MET A 1 -30.49 1.70 -4.72
C MET A 1 -30.10 0.53 -3.83
N ALA A 2 -29.55 -0.54 -4.41
CA ALA A 2 -29.07 -1.67 -3.62
C ALA A 2 -27.84 -1.21 -2.83
N GLY A 3 -27.92 -1.25 -1.50
CA GLY A 3 -26.80 -0.90 -0.63
C GLY A 3 -25.59 -1.73 -0.99
N VAL A 4 -24.50 -1.06 -1.35
CA VAL A 4 -23.20 -1.70 -1.54
C VAL A 4 -22.75 -2.20 -0.17
N THR A 5 -22.99 -3.47 0.12
CA THR A 5 -22.50 -4.10 1.36
C THR A 5 -21.00 -4.29 1.23
N LEU A 6 -20.24 -3.28 1.65
CA LEU A 6 -18.79 -3.39 1.81
C LEU A 6 -18.52 -4.44 2.89
N ASN A 7 -17.69 -5.43 2.57
CA ASN A 7 -17.29 -6.44 3.55
C ASN A 7 -16.22 -5.85 4.48
N PHE A 8 -16.67 -5.06 5.46
CA PHE A 8 -15.81 -4.33 6.40
C PHE A 8 -14.79 -5.22 7.11
N LEU A 9 -15.19 -6.43 7.52
CA LEU A 9 -14.29 -7.38 8.18
C LEU A 9 -13.14 -7.77 7.24
N SER A 10 -13.46 -8.05 5.98
CA SER A 10 -12.48 -8.39 4.98
C SER A 10 -11.56 -7.20 4.67
N ILE A 11 -12.13 -6.01 4.49
CA ILE A 11 -11.36 -4.76 4.28
C ILE A 11 -10.37 -4.58 5.42
N PHE A 12 -10.83 -4.65 6.67
CA PHE A 12 -9.98 -4.46 7.84
C PHE A 12 -8.86 -5.50 7.92
N LYS A 13 -9.18 -6.78 7.70
CA LYS A 13 -8.19 -7.86 7.65
C LYS A 13 -7.09 -7.59 6.62
N TYR A 14 -7.46 -7.28 5.38
CA TYR A 14 -6.48 -7.05 4.32
C TYR A 14 -5.72 -5.73 4.51
N SER A 15 -6.32 -4.73 5.16
CA SER A 15 -5.63 -3.49 5.56
C SER A 15 -4.54 -3.77 6.59
N LEU A 16 -4.82 -4.59 7.60
CA LEU A 16 -3.81 -4.99 8.59
C LEU A 16 -2.68 -5.83 7.95
N ILE A 17 -3.02 -6.75 7.06
CA ILE A 17 -2.00 -7.55 6.34
C ILE A 17 -1.11 -6.63 5.51
N LEU A 18 -1.71 -5.73 4.73
CA LEU A 18 -0.98 -4.78 3.91
C LEU A 18 -0.07 -3.90 4.78
N PHE A 19 -0.59 -3.41 5.89
CA PHE A 19 0.16 -2.58 6.84
C PHE A 19 1.37 -3.30 7.42
N VAL A 20 1.19 -4.54 7.91
CA VAL A 20 2.29 -5.34 8.48
C VAL A 20 3.36 -5.61 7.41
N VAL A 21 2.93 -5.93 6.18
CA VAL A 21 3.83 -6.17 5.05
C VAL A 21 4.64 -4.91 4.72
N GLU A 22 3.98 -3.76 4.59
CA GLU A 22 4.64 -2.48 4.29
C GLU A 22 5.62 -2.08 5.39
N VAL A 23 5.27 -2.26 6.66
CA VAL A 23 6.17 -1.98 7.79
C VAL A 23 7.39 -2.90 7.78
N LEU A 24 7.20 -4.22 7.61
CA LEU A 24 8.30 -5.18 7.60
C LEU A 24 9.26 -4.95 6.44
N VAL A 25 8.72 -4.70 5.25
CA VAL A 25 9.51 -4.44 4.04
C VAL A 25 10.20 -3.07 4.12
N GLY A 26 9.51 -2.08 4.68
CA GLY A 26 10.10 -0.76 4.97
C GLY A 26 11.26 -0.85 5.96
N MET A 27 11.12 -1.64 7.02
CA MET A 27 12.22 -1.91 7.97
C MET A 27 13.36 -2.67 7.30
N ALA A 28 13.07 -3.73 6.55
CA ALA A 28 14.10 -4.52 5.87
C ALA A 28 14.89 -3.68 4.85
N SER A 29 14.20 -2.86 4.05
CA SER A 29 14.85 -1.96 3.09
C SER A 29 15.71 -0.89 3.77
N THR A 30 15.25 -0.29 4.87
CA THR A 30 16.06 0.65 5.65
C THR A 30 17.25 -0.01 6.35
N MET A 31 17.12 -1.24 6.84
CA MET A 31 18.24 -2.00 7.43
C MET A 31 19.28 -2.41 6.39
N LEU A 32 18.85 -2.83 5.19
CA LEU A 32 19.75 -3.28 4.12
C LEU A 32 20.50 -2.12 3.47
N TRP A 33 19.85 -0.97 3.28
CA TRP A 33 20.43 0.16 2.56
C TRP A 33 20.97 1.25 3.49
N GLY A 34 20.63 1.24 4.77
CA GLY A 34 21.03 2.25 5.75
C GLY A 34 20.20 3.54 5.61
N ALA A 35 19.70 4.06 6.74
CA ALA A 35 18.84 5.25 6.76
C ALA A 35 19.53 6.51 6.17
N ASP A 36 20.85 6.60 6.29
CA ASP A 36 21.63 7.77 5.88
C ASP A 36 21.94 7.81 4.37
N ASN A 37 21.92 6.66 3.69
CA ASN A 37 22.21 6.58 2.26
C ASN A 37 21.10 7.16 1.38
N TYR A 38 19.89 7.31 1.93
CA TYR A 38 18.74 7.88 1.20
C TYR A 38 18.85 9.40 0.98
N LYS A 39 19.63 10.12 1.79
CA LYS A 39 19.73 11.59 1.71
C LYS A 39 20.49 12.12 0.50
N SER A 40 21.31 11.29 -0.15
CA SER A 40 22.22 11.71 -1.22
C SER A 40 21.96 11.02 -2.56
N GLN A 41 20.90 10.21 -2.66
CA GLN A 41 20.63 9.43 -3.86
C GLN A 41 19.81 10.22 -4.89
N PRO A 42 20.11 10.05 -6.19
CA PRO A 42 19.26 10.57 -7.25
C PRO A 42 17.86 9.95 -7.15
N LEU A 43 16.84 10.70 -7.59
CA LEU A 43 15.42 10.34 -7.53
C LEU A 43 15.14 8.90 -8.02
N LEU A 44 15.86 8.45 -9.04
CA LEU A 44 15.70 7.13 -9.64
C LEU A 44 16.13 5.99 -8.70
N ASP A 45 17.25 6.17 -7.99
CA ASP A 45 17.72 5.22 -6.99
C ASP A 45 16.74 5.18 -5.80
N TYR A 46 16.20 6.33 -5.38
CA TYR A 46 15.16 6.36 -4.36
C TYR A 46 13.92 5.51 -4.74
N PHE A 47 13.49 5.56 -6.00
CA PHE A 47 12.39 4.71 -6.50
C PHE A 47 12.73 3.22 -6.47
N ILE A 48 13.92 2.86 -6.94
CA ILE A 48 14.34 1.45 -7.02
C ILE A 48 14.56 0.85 -5.63
N CYS A 49 15.05 1.64 -4.69
CA CYS A 49 15.53 1.14 -3.41
C CYS A 49 14.46 1.18 -2.32
N GLN A 50 13.50 2.10 -2.43
CA GLN A 50 12.43 2.26 -1.45
C GLN A 50 11.06 1.87 -1.99
N TYR A 51 10.65 2.38 -3.15
CA TYR A 51 9.31 2.09 -3.68
C TYR A 51 9.19 0.70 -4.28
N LEU A 52 10.19 0.23 -5.05
CA LEU A 52 10.09 -1.08 -5.72
C LEU A 52 9.97 -2.25 -4.73
N PRO A 53 10.74 -2.31 -3.62
CA PRO A 53 10.61 -3.38 -2.65
C PRO A 53 9.25 -3.37 -1.95
N LEU A 54 8.67 -2.20 -1.71
CA LEU A 54 7.32 -2.04 -1.13
C LEU A 54 6.21 -2.38 -2.14
N PHE A 55 6.40 -2.01 -3.40
CA PHE A 55 5.40 -2.15 -4.46
C PHE A 55 5.07 -3.62 -4.75
N LEU A 56 6.07 -4.49 -4.89
CA LEU A 56 5.90 -5.91 -5.20
C LEU A 56 5.00 -6.66 -4.19
N PRO A 57 5.27 -6.63 -2.88
CA PRO A 57 4.46 -7.33 -1.89
C PRO A 57 3.09 -6.67 -1.68
N SER A 58 2.98 -5.33 -1.76
CA SER A 58 1.67 -4.65 -1.74
C SER A 58 0.80 -5.08 -2.92
N LEU A 59 1.38 -5.20 -4.11
CA LEU A 59 0.70 -5.67 -5.31
C LEU A 59 0.27 -7.13 -5.20
N LEU A 60 1.06 -7.99 -4.54
CA LEU A 60 0.68 -9.38 -4.27
C LEU A 60 -0.56 -9.46 -3.35
N VAL A 61 -0.53 -8.74 -2.22
CA VAL A 61 -1.64 -8.71 -1.24
C VAL A 61 -2.92 -8.16 -1.90
N LEU A 62 -2.81 -7.04 -2.61
CA LEU A 62 -3.94 -6.40 -3.27
C LEU A 62 -4.49 -7.22 -4.44
N SER A 63 -3.62 -7.88 -5.23
CA SER A 63 -4.06 -8.73 -6.34
C SER A 63 -4.80 -9.97 -5.85
N TYR A 64 -4.31 -10.58 -4.76
CA TYR A 64 -5.00 -11.70 -4.12
C TYR A 64 -6.36 -11.26 -3.57
N TYR A 65 -6.42 -10.10 -2.92
CA TYR A 65 -7.68 -9.56 -2.42
C TYR A 65 -8.66 -9.25 -3.57
N ALA A 66 -8.16 -8.66 -4.64
CA ALA A 66 -8.93 -8.37 -5.85
C ALA A 66 -9.49 -9.65 -6.50
N LYS A 67 -8.75 -10.77 -6.48
CA LYS A 67 -9.21 -12.09 -6.94
C LYS A 67 -10.39 -12.61 -6.12
N VAL A 68 -10.39 -12.40 -4.80
CA VAL A 68 -11.46 -12.88 -3.90
C VAL A 68 -12.72 -12.01 -4.01
N GLN A 69 -12.59 -10.71 -4.30
CA GLN A 69 -13.73 -9.77 -4.32
C GLN A 69 -14.48 -9.69 -5.65
N ALA A 70 -15.56 -10.47 -5.78
CA ALA A 70 -16.36 -10.62 -7.02
C ALA A 70 -16.98 -9.31 -7.50
N HIS A 71 -17.56 -8.56 -6.56
CA HIS A 71 -18.30 -7.33 -6.79
C HIS A 71 -17.57 -6.13 -6.17
N ASN A 72 -17.64 -4.96 -6.80
CA ASN A 72 -17.14 -3.72 -6.22
C ASN A 72 -15.66 -3.79 -5.77
N THR A 73 -14.81 -4.43 -6.57
CA THR A 73 -13.38 -4.62 -6.27
C THR A 73 -12.66 -3.29 -6.07
N LEU A 74 -12.98 -2.27 -6.88
CA LEU A 74 -12.34 -0.95 -6.82
C LEU A 74 -12.56 -0.25 -5.47
N PRO A 75 -13.80 -0.03 -4.98
CA PRO A 75 -14.00 0.60 -3.67
C PRO A 75 -13.44 -0.22 -2.51
N HIS A 76 -13.39 -1.56 -2.60
CA HIS A 76 -12.73 -2.40 -1.59
C HIS A 76 -11.22 -2.18 -1.56
N LEU A 77 -10.55 -2.16 -2.72
CA LEU A 77 -9.11 -1.91 -2.80
C LEU A 77 -8.76 -0.49 -2.32
N VAL A 78 -9.55 0.51 -2.73
CA VAL A 78 -9.38 1.89 -2.27
C VAL A 78 -9.55 1.99 -0.76
N ALA A 79 -10.56 1.33 -0.18
CA ALA A 79 -10.75 1.32 1.28
C ALA A 79 -9.56 0.67 2.00
N VAL A 80 -9.04 -0.45 1.49
CA VAL A 80 -7.88 -1.15 2.08
C VAL A 80 -6.65 -0.27 2.08
N VAL A 81 -6.30 0.33 0.94
CA VAL A 81 -5.12 1.20 0.82
C VAL A 81 -5.28 2.46 1.67
N SER A 82 -6.46 3.07 1.69
CA SER A 82 -6.73 4.25 2.51
C SER A 82 -6.61 3.97 4.02
N ILE A 83 -7.16 2.85 4.50
CA ILE A 83 -7.05 2.45 5.91
C ILE A 83 -5.58 2.14 6.25
N CYS A 84 -4.87 1.43 5.38
CA CYS A 84 -3.44 1.15 5.55
C CYS A 84 -2.62 2.44 5.64
N GLY A 85 -2.81 3.37 4.70
CA GLY A 85 -2.13 4.66 4.69
C GLY A 85 -2.46 5.51 5.92
N PHE A 86 -3.71 5.47 6.40
CA PHE A 86 -4.12 6.16 7.62
C PHE A 86 -3.45 5.57 8.88
N LEU A 87 -3.33 4.25 8.96
CA LEU A 87 -2.58 3.58 10.03
C LEU A 87 -1.10 3.97 10.00
N GLY A 88 -0.48 3.99 8.82
CA GLY A 88 0.89 4.45 8.63
C GLY A 88 1.09 5.89 9.10
N PHE A 89 0.18 6.78 8.71
CA PHE A 89 0.19 8.18 9.11
C PHE A 89 0.08 8.37 10.63
N ILE A 90 -0.84 7.65 11.29
CA ILE A 90 -0.98 7.68 12.76
C ILE A 90 0.30 7.17 13.42
N MET A 91 0.84 6.04 12.96
CA MET A 91 2.03 5.43 13.53
C MET A 91 3.23 6.37 13.43
N VAL A 92 3.49 6.93 12.25
CA VAL A 92 4.62 7.86 12.04
C VAL A 92 4.44 9.15 12.84
N SER A 93 3.22 9.70 12.88
CA SER A 93 2.94 10.90 13.67
C SER A 93 3.12 10.66 15.18
N ALA A 94 2.70 9.50 15.67
CA ALA A 94 2.93 9.09 17.05
C ALA A 94 4.44 8.93 17.34
N LEU A 95 5.19 8.33 16.42
CA LEU A 95 6.64 8.15 16.56
C LEU A 95 7.41 9.47 16.58
N MET A 96 6.98 10.46 15.79
CA MET A 96 7.59 11.80 15.77
C MET A 96 7.09 12.72 16.88
N GLY A 97 6.04 12.34 17.62
CA GLY A 97 5.39 13.20 18.62
C GLY A 97 4.71 14.44 18.04
N LYS A 98 4.49 14.48 16.71
CA LYS A 98 3.87 15.60 15.99
C LYS A 98 3.14 15.09 14.76
N TRP A 99 2.18 15.88 14.29
CA TRP A 99 1.52 15.64 13.01
C TRP A 99 2.56 15.69 11.88
N PHE A 100 2.85 14.53 11.30
CA PHE A 100 3.84 14.39 10.23
C PHE A 100 3.15 13.99 8.93
N VAL A 101 3.22 14.87 7.93
CA VAL A 101 2.80 14.58 6.56
C VAL A 101 4.05 14.31 5.74
N SER A 102 4.07 13.19 4.99
CA SER A 102 5.16 12.86 4.07
C SER A 102 5.41 14.04 3.13
N PRO A 103 6.63 14.57 3.02
CA PRO A 103 6.94 15.61 2.02
C PRO A 103 6.75 15.09 0.59
N LEU A 104 6.75 13.77 0.38
CA LEU A 104 6.57 13.09 -0.90
C LEU A 104 5.12 12.65 -1.15
N TRP A 105 4.14 13.19 -0.40
CA TRP A 105 2.72 12.82 -0.53
C TRP A 105 2.19 12.92 -1.98
N PHE A 106 2.72 13.87 -2.75
CA PHE A 106 2.37 14.07 -4.16
C PHE A 106 2.88 12.95 -5.10
N ILE A 107 3.86 12.15 -4.68
CA ILE A 107 4.32 10.93 -5.35
C ILE A 107 3.63 9.69 -4.76
N ASP A 108 3.44 9.66 -3.45
CA ASP A 108 2.80 8.57 -2.73
C ASP A 108 1.39 8.27 -3.25
N ILE A 109 0.60 9.32 -3.51
CA ILE A 109 -0.80 9.19 -3.99
C ILE A 109 -0.87 8.58 -5.40
N PRO A 110 -0.18 9.11 -6.43
CA PRO A 110 -0.15 8.50 -7.75
C PRO A 110 0.35 7.05 -7.75
N MET A 111 1.40 6.76 -6.97
CA MET A 111 1.93 5.40 -6.87
C MET A 111 0.89 4.45 -6.27
N SER A 112 0.17 4.88 -5.22
CA SER A 112 -0.93 4.11 -4.64
C SER A 112 -2.04 3.83 -5.65
N ALA A 113 -2.42 4.82 -6.45
CA ALA A 113 -3.41 4.65 -7.51
C ALA A 113 -2.96 3.66 -8.60
N LEU A 114 -1.69 3.71 -9.00
CA LEU A 114 -1.09 2.75 -9.93
C LEU A 114 -1.12 1.34 -9.34
N THR A 115 -0.70 1.15 -8.09
CA THR A 115 -0.74 -0.15 -7.41
C THR A 115 -2.15 -0.74 -7.40
N ILE A 116 -3.17 0.07 -7.06
CA ILE A 116 -4.57 -0.35 -7.08
C ILE A 116 -4.99 -0.78 -8.49
N GLY A 117 -4.66 0.02 -9.51
CA GLY A 117 -5.01 -0.27 -10.89
C GLY A 117 -4.40 -1.58 -11.39
N VAL A 118 -3.09 -1.77 -11.17
CA VAL A 118 -2.37 -2.98 -11.57
C VAL A 118 -2.89 -4.20 -10.81
N ALA A 119 -3.08 -4.10 -9.49
CA ALA A 119 -3.60 -5.17 -8.67
C ALA A 119 -5.03 -5.58 -9.08
N MET A 120 -5.84 -4.62 -9.50
CA MET A 120 -7.18 -4.89 -10.03
C MET A 120 -7.13 -5.69 -11.34
N ILE A 121 -6.24 -5.32 -12.26
CA ILE A 121 -6.06 -6.02 -13.55
C ILE A 121 -5.62 -7.47 -13.29
N ILE A 122 -4.59 -7.66 -12.45
CA ILE A 122 -4.05 -8.98 -12.13
C ILE A 122 -5.11 -9.82 -11.40
N GLY A 123 -5.76 -9.28 -10.37
CA GLY A 123 -6.80 -9.99 -9.62
C GLY A 123 -8.00 -10.40 -10.50
N ARG A 124 -8.38 -9.56 -11.47
CA ARG A 124 -9.40 -9.91 -12.48
C ARG A 124 -8.93 -11.01 -13.42
N SER A 125 -7.69 -10.97 -13.88
CA SER A 125 -7.11 -12.01 -14.74
C SER A 125 -7.08 -13.36 -14.02
N LEU A 126 -6.63 -13.37 -12.75
CA LEU A 126 -6.55 -14.57 -11.91
C LEU A 126 -7.91 -15.17 -11.50
N ARG A 127 -9.01 -14.45 -11.71
CA ARG A 127 -10.38 -14.98 -11.52
C ARG A 127 -10.90 -15.68 -12.78
N LYS A 128 -10.45 -15.25 -13.96
CA LYS A 128 -10.94 -15.77 -15.25
C LYS A 128 -10.25 -17.07 -15.68
N GLY A 129 -9.04 -17.34 -15.17
CA GLY A 129 -8.33 -18.61 -15.33
C GLY A 129 -8.59 -19.54 -14.17
#